data_AF-A0A1H6D4B4-F1
#
_entry.id   AF-A0A1H6D4B4-F1
#
_cell.length_a   1.000
_cell.length_b   1.000
_cell.length_c   1.000
_cell.angle_alpha   90.00
_cell.angle_beta   90.00
_cell.angle_gamma   90.00
#
_symmetry.space_group_name_H-M   'P 1'
#
loop_
_entity.id
_entity.type
_entity.pdbx_description
1 polymer ?
#
loop_
_entity_poly.entity_id
_entity_poly.type
_entity_poly.pdbx_seq_one_letter_code
_entity_poly.pdbx_strand_id
1 'polypeptide(L)'
;MAFKIIRLKLSFLLLFSTFMSINWGKEANAAPITSSLDNWYIRSTGQNMVGVTYGNGTYVAVGPSGTIVASSDGVNWMPRNSGTTKALYGVSYFNGTFVAVGASGTILTS
;
A
#
# COMPACT_ATOMS: atom_id res chain seq x y z
N MET A 1 -16.87 32.34 62.09
CA MET A 1 -16.00 31.82 61.03
C MET A 1 -15.86 32.89 59.95
N ALA A 2 -14.65 33.15 59.45
CA ALA A 2 -14.32 34.21 58.47
C ALA A 2 -13.92 33.56 57.12
N PHE A 3 -13.79 34.20 55.95
CA PHE A 3 -13.67 35.62 55.53
C PHE A 3 -14.62 35.88 54.32
N LYS A 4 -15.20 37.07 54.07
CA LYS A 4 -14.62 38.23 53.31
C LYS A 4 -14.03 37.78 51.95
N ILE A 5 -14.53 38.20 50.77
CA ILE A 5 -14.38 39.54 50.16
C ILE A 5 -15.41 39.76 49.01
N ILE A 6 -15.71 41.03 48.72
CA ILE A 6 -16.67 41.51 47.71
C ILE A 6 -15.98 42.01 46.42
N ARG A 7 -16.60 41.74 45.26
CA ARG A 7 -16.52 42.40 43.92
C ARG A 7 -15.26 43.21 43.55
N LEU A 8 -14.54 42.77 42.52
CA LEU A 8 -13.76 43.56 41.53
C LEU A 8 -13.31 42.59 40.40
N LYS A 9 -13.18 42.91 39.10
CA LYS A 9 -13.57 44.04 38.22
C LYS A 9 -14.55 43.47 37.15
N LEU A 10 -15.49 44.18 36.53
CA LEU A 10 -15.36 45.19 35.45
C LEU A 10 -14.41 44.80 34.30
N SER A 11 -15.02 44.48 33.16
CA SER A 11 -14.46 44.27 31.82
C SER A 11 -13.02 44.78 31.56
N PHE A 12 -12.13 43.86 31.17
CA PHE A 12 -10.90 44.20 30.45
C PHE A 12 -10.74 43.24 29.26
N LEU A 13 -10.64 43.84 28.06
CA LEU A 13 -10.41 43.24 26.75
C LEU A 13 -11.42 42.20 26.20
N LEU A 14 -12.02 42.56 25.06
CA LEU A 14 -12.37 41.58 24.03
C LEU A 14 -11.09 40.89 23.51
N LEU A 15 -11.28 39.77 22.79
CA LEU A 15 -10.26 38.95 22.12
C LEU A 15 -9.51 37.95 23.02
N PHE A 16 -10.21 36.88 23.45
CA PHE A 16 -9.63 35.52 23.42
C PHE A 16 -10.71 34.42 23.25
N SER A 17 -11.79 34.70 22.51
CA SER A 17 -12.87 33.75 22.25
C SER A 17 -12.52 32.63 21.26
N THR A 18 -11.24 32.45 20.94
CA THR A 18 -10.70 31.36 20.11
C THR A 18 -9.77 30.42 20.88
N PHE A 19 -9.47 30.70 22.15
CA PHE A 19 -8.55 29.90 22.96
C PHE A 19 -9.09 29.68 24.39
N MET A 20 -10.03 28.74 24.51
CA MET A 20 -9.96 27.61 25.45
C MET A 20 -11.19 26.72 25.28
N SER A 21 -11.30 26.10 24.09
CA SER A 21 -11.95 24.79 24.03
C SER A 21 -11.07 23.81 24.79
N ILE A 22 -11.44 23.57 26.05
CA ILE A 22 -10.89 22.56 26.96
C ILE A 22 -11.09 21.18 26.31
N ASN A 23 -10.17 20.80 25.42
CA ASN A 23 -10.11 19.48 24.77
C ASN A 23 -9.45 18.44 25.69
N TRP A 24 -9.90 18.38 26.95
CA TRP A 24 -9.45 17.36 27.90
C TRP A 24 -10.08 16.03 27.49
N GLY A 25 -9.29 15.20 26.80
CA GLY A 25 -9.74 13.92 26.23
C GLY A 25 -9.33 13.65 24.77
N LYS A 26 -8.49 14.49 24.13
CA LYS A 26 -7.98 14.25 22.77
C LYS A 26 -6.46 14.06 22.64
N GLU A 27 -5.83 13.62 23.71
CA GLU A 27 -4.51 12.98 23.72
C GLU A 27 -4.61 11.75 24.66
N ALA A 28 -4.20 10.54 24.32
CA ALA A 28 -3.51 10.07 23.13
C ALA A 28 -4.12 8.74 22.62
N ASN A 29 -4.58 8.76 21.37
CA ASN A 29 -4.62 7.60 20.49
C ASN A 29 -4.17 8.12 19.12
N ALA A 30 -2.89 8.46 19.00
CA ALA A 30 -2.27 8.52 17.68
C ALA A 30 -2.50 7.14 17.06
N ALA A 31 -3.25 7.09 15.95
CA ALA A 31 -3.44 5.83 15.23
C ALA A 31 -2.05 5.22 15.01
N PRO A 32 -1.85 3.92 15.32
CA PRO A 32 -0.53 3.33 15.26
C PRO A 32 0.03 3.60 13.87
N ILE A 33 1.25 4.15 13.81
CA ILE A 33 1.90 4.57 12.57
C ILE A 33 2.40 3.31 11.85
N THR A 34 1.48 2.43 11.48
CA THR A 34 1.79 1.21 10.74
C THR A 34 2.21 1.63 9.34
N SER A 35 3.44 1.28 9.00
CA SER A 35 3.98 1.57 7.68
C SER A 35 3.22 0.75 6.62
N SER A 36 3.41 1.08 5.35
CA SER A 36 2.94 0.21 4.26
C SER A 36 3.58 -1.19 4.30
N LEU A 37 4.71 -1.35 5.01
CA LEU A 37 5.38 -2.64 5.22
C LEU A 37 4.75 -3.48 6.35
N ASP A 38 3.79 -2.92 7.10
CA ASP A 38 3.09 -3.60 8.20
C ASP A 38 1.66 -4.05 7.79
N ASN A 39 1.14 -3.56 6.66
CA ASN A 39 -0.25 -3.75 6.22
C ASN A 39 -0.33 -4.60 4.94
N TRP A 40 -0.24 -5.92 5.08
CA TRP A 40 -0.25 -6.87 3.95
C TRP A 40 -1.66 -7.36 3.60
N TYR A 41 -2.03 -7.29 2.31
CA TYR A 41 -3.31 -7.78 1.80
C TYR A 41 -3.10 -8.95 0.83
N ILE A 42 -3.74 -10.09 1.11
CA ILE A 42 -3.69 -11.25 0.20
C ILE A 42 -4.44 -10.92 -1.10
N ARG A 43 -3.74 -11.05 -2.23
CA ARG A 43 -4.32 -10.99 -3.59
C ARG A 43 -4.07 -12.34 -4.26
N SER A 44 -5.08 -13.20 -4.31
CA SER A 44 -4.95 -14.54 -4.88
C SER A 44 -5.25 -14.55 -6.37
N THR A 45 -4.36 -15.18 -7.15
CA THR A 45 -4.58 -15.49 -8.57
C THR A 45 -5.14 -16.91 -8.77
N GLY A 46 -5.35 -17.67 -7.69
CA GLY A 46 -5.71 -19.09 -7.73
C GLY A 46 -4.59 -20.03 -8.17
N GLN A 47 -3.35 -19.53 -8.30
CA GLN A 47 -2.18 -20.27 -8.80
C GLN A 47 -0.94 -19.99 -7.93
N ASN A 48 -0.01 -20.94 -7.87
CA ASN A 48 1.26 -20.77 -7.15
C ASN A 48 2.24 -19.91 -7.98
N MET A 49 2.20 -18.59 -7.78
CA MET A 49 3.10 -17.64 -8.45
C MET A 49 4.48 -17.68 -7.82
N VAL A 50 5.53 -17.72 -8.65
CA VAL A 50 6.92 -17.91 -8.18
C VAL A 50 7.83 -16.72 -8.45
N GLY A 51 7.41 -15.77 -9.28
CA GLY A 51 8.13 -14.53 -9.55
C GLY A 51 7.19 -13.40 -9.93
N VAL A 52 7.57 -12.17 -9.57
CA VAL A 52 6.87 -10.94 -9.92
C VAL A 52 7.88 -9.82 -10.21
N THR A 53 7.56 -8.95 -11.16
CA THR A 53 8.32 -7.73 -11.44
C THR A 53 7.36 -6.57 -11.72
N TYR A 54 7.87 -5.34 -11.67
CA TYR A 54 7.14 -4.13 -12.03
C TYR A 54 7.95 -3.32 -13.04
N GLY A 55 7.30 -2.86 -14.10
CA GLY A 55 7.92 -2.09 -15.16
C GLY A 55 6.86 -1.48 -16.08
N ASN A 56 7.17 -0.37 -16.75
CA ASN A 56 6.24 0.30 -17.67
C ASN A 56 4.80 0.48 -17.11
N GLY A 57 4.66 0.88 -15.85
CA GLY A 57 3.35 1.04 -15.20
C GLY A 57 2.59 -0.27 -14.89
N THR A 58 3.21 -1.44 -15.08
CA THR A 58 2.55 -2.76 -15.04
C THR A 58 3.32 -3.74 -14.15
N TYR A 59 2.60 -4.39 -13.24
CA TYR A 59 3.06 -5.59 -12.54
C TYR A 59 2.88 -6.81 -13.44
N VAL A 60 3.89 -7.68 -13.51
CA VAL A 60 3.83 -8.96 -14.22
C VAL A 60 4.29 -10.07 -13.28
N ALA A 61 3.46 -11.10 -13.09
CA ALA A 61 3.81 -12.28 -12.30
C ALA A 61 3.74 -13.56 -13.16
N VAL A 62 4.57 -14.53 -12.79
CA VAL A 62 4.78 -15.78 -13.56
C VAL A 62 4.71 -17.03 -12.68
N GLY A 63 4.39 -18.18 -13.29
CA GLY A 63 4.30 -19.44 -12.55
C GLY A 63 4.11 -20.70 -13.40
N PRO A 64 3.43 -21.74 -12.85
CA PRO A 64 3.33 -23.06 -13.47
C PRO A 64 2.57 -23.03 -14.80
N SER A 65 2.77 -24.08 -15.61
CA SER A 65 2.04 -24.28 -16.87
C SER A 65 2.10 -23.10 -17.87
N GLY A 66 3.16 -22.30 -17.81
CA GLY A 66 3.31 -21.09 -18.64
C GLY A 66 2.45 -19.91 -18.18
N THR A 67 1.95 -19.90 -16.94
CA THR A 67 1.11 -18.81 -16.43
C THR A 67 1.87 -17.49 -16.43
N ILE A 68 1.29 -16.49 -17.09
CA ILE A 68 1.62 -15.08 -16.95
C ILE A 68 0.33 -14.34 -16.58
N VAL A 69 0.39 -13.50 -15.56
CA VAL A 69 -0.68 -12.56 -15.21
C VAL A 69 -0.09 -11.15 -15.12
N ALA A 70 -0.89 -10.15 -15.48
CA ALA A 70 -0.50 -8.75 -15.43
C ALA A 70 -1.55 -7.88 -14.71
N SER A 71 -1.10 -6.79 -14.10
CA SER A 71 -1.94 -5.84 -13.36
C SER A 71 -1.37 -4.43 -13.45
N SER A 72 -2.20 -3.40 -13.56
CA SER A 72 -1.78 -1.99 -13.46
C SER A 72 -1.89 -1.42 -12.04
N ASP A 73 -2.64 -2.06 -11.15
CA ASP A 73 -2.97 -1.59 -9.81
C ASP A 73 -2.48 -2.51 -8.67
N GLY A 74 -1.92 -3.68 -9.00
CA GLY A 74 -1.49 -4.71 -8.05
C GLY A 74 -2.63 -5.49 -7.39
N VAL A 75 -3.89 -5.17 -7.71
CA VAL A 75 -5.10 -5.74 -7.10
C VAL A 75 -5.87 -6.62 -8.09
N ASN A 76 -6.07 -6.12 -9.31
CA ASN A 76 -6.80 -6.78 -10.39
C ASN A 76 -5.79 -7.41 -11.36
N TRP A 77 -5.76 -8.74 -11.42
CA TRP A 77 -4.79 -9.50 -12.21
C TRP A 77 -5.46 -10.21 -13.38
N MET A 78 -5.00 -9.93 -14.60
CA MET A 78 -5.53 -10.50 -15.83
C MET A 78 -4.53 -11.51 -16.45
N PRO A 79 -4.98 -12.71 -16.87
CA PRO A 79 -4.15 -13.63 -17.63
C PRO A 79 -3.60 -13.03 -18.93
N ARG A 80 -2.37 -13.40 -19.28
CA ARG A 80 -1.71 -13.07 -20.55
C ARG A 80 -1.29 -14.36 -21.25
N ASN A 81 -1.45 -14.40 -22.57
CA ASN A 81 -0.95 -15.53 -23.36
C ASN A 81 0.59 -15.51 -23.35
N SER A 82 1.20 -16.62 -22.95
CA SER A 82 2.66 -16.82 -22.94
C SER A 82 3.18 -17.61 -24.14
N GLY A 83 2.29 -18.23 -24.93
CA GLY A 83 2.66 -19.12 -26.03
C GLY A 83 3.33 -20.44 -25.61
N THR A 84 3.39 -20.76 -24.31
CA THR A 84 4.06 -21.96 -23.79
C THR A 84 3.28 -22.59 -22.65
N THR A 85 3.48 -23.90 -22.45
CA THR A 85 3.01 -24.64 -21.27
C THR A 85 4.15 -24.95 -20.29
N LYS A 86 5.37 -24.50 -20.56
CA LYS A 86 6.53 -24.68 -19.68
C LYS A 86 6.40 -23.77 -18.46
N ALA A 87 6.65 -24.31 -17.26
CA ALA A 87 6.66 -23.51 -16.03
C ALA A 87 7.70 -22.38 -16.13
N LEU A 88 7.29 -21.17 -15.75
CA LEU A 88 8.14 -19.99 -15.67
C LEU A 88 8.57 -19.78 -14.22
N TYR A 89 9.84 -19.48 -14.01
CA TYR A 89 10.49 -19.44 -12.69
C TYR A 89 10.95 -18.05 -12.27
N GLY A 90 11.10 -17.12 -13.22
CA GLY A 90 11.51 -15.75 -12.93
C GLY A 90 11.09 -14.80 -14.03
N VAL A 91 10.93 -13.53 -13.68
CA VAL A 91 10.61 -12.44 -14.60
C VAL A 91 11.29 -11.15 -14.14
N SER A 92 11.83 -10.39 -15.09
CA SER A 92 12.47 -9.09 -14.86
C SER A 92 12.04 -8.11 -15.94
N TYR A 93 12.01 -6.82 -15.62
CA TYR A 93 11.84 -5.74 -16.60
C TYR A 93 13.14 -4.96 -16.78
N PHE A 94 13.59 -4.79 -18.02
CA PHE A 94 14.77 -4.00 -18.36
C PHE A 94 14.65 -3.39 -19.76
N ASN A 95 15.09 -2.14 -19.92
CA ASN A 95 15.18 -1.44 -21.20
C ASN A 95 13.92 -1.52 -22.10
N GLY A 96 12.73 -1.37 -21.52
CA GLY A 96 11.46 -1.43 -22.25
C GLY A 96 10.81 -2.81 -22.34
N THR A 97 11.52 -3.88 -21.99
CA THR A 97 11.09 -5.27 -22.24
C THR A 97 10.98 -6.05 -20.93
N PHE A 98 9.92 -6.85 -20.78
CA PHE A 98 9.85 -7.91 -19.78
C PHE A 98 10.51 -9.17 -20.32
N VAL A 99 11.38 -9.80 -19.54
CA VAL A 99 12.04 -11.06 -19.85
C VAL A 99 11.62 -12.09 -18.82
N ALA A 100 11.04 -13.21 -19.24
CA ALA A 100 10.68 -14.33 -18.37
C ALA A 100 11.48 -15.57 -18.73
N VAL A 101 11.90 -16.35 -17.72
CA VAL A 101 12.72 -17.56 -17.88
C VAL A 101 12.04 -18.76 -17.22
N GLY A 102 12.25 -19.96 -17.78
CA GLY A 102 11.51 -21.15 -17.36
C GLY A 102 12.11 -22.49 -17.75
N ALA A 103 11.34 -23.55 -17.53
CA ALA A 103 11.74 -24.94 -17.75
C ALA A 103 12.17 -25.21 -19.20
N SER A 104 13.01 -26.24 -19.38
CA SER A 104 13.55 -26.64 -20.69
C SER A 104 14.30 -25.53 -21.45
N GLY A 105 14.87 -24.54 -20.74
CA GLY A 105 15.57 -23.41 -21.36
C GLY A 105 14.64 -22.36 -21.99
N THR A 106 13.37 -22.31 -21.58
CA THR A 106 12.40 -21.33 -22.09
C THR A 106 12.82 -19.92 -21.71
N ILE A 107 12.88 -19.02 -22.70
CA ILE A 107 13.01 -17.57 -22.53
C ILE A 107 11.89 -16.91 -23.33
N LEU A 108 11.16 -15.98 -22.71
CA LEU A 108 10.10 -15.18 -23.33
C LEU A 108 10.43 -13.69 -23.18
N THR A 109 10.03 -12.91 -24.18
CA THR A 109 10.10 -11.43 -24.16
C THR A 109 8.75 -10.83 -24.52
N SER A 110 8.39 -9.70 -23.88
CA SER A 110 7.14 -8.94 -24.14
C SER A 110 7.16 -8.13 -25.44
#